data_AF-A0A1F9VE45-F1
#
_entry.id   AF-A0A1F9VE45-F1
#
_cell.length_a   1.000
_cell.length_b   1.000
_cell.length_c   1.000
_cell.angle_alpha   90.00
_cell.angle_beta   90.00
_cell.angle_gamma   90.00
#
_symmetry.space_group_name_H-M   'P 1'
#
loop_
_entity.id
_entity.type
_entity.pdbx_description
1 polymer ?
#
loop_
_entity_poly.entity_id
_entity_poly.type
_entity_poly.pdbx_seq_one_letter_code
_entity_poly.pdbx_strand_id
1 'polypeptide(L)'
;MEGSLAAALGELDKVERRASWHFSNPKSGPLLQHYEIEAVTWHAGYEANRLYVGVEHEGIAGQPLTESQIGNDVGLLQWLWEKEHWLRFERRLTLWEHNEFMATACPSARIPWVEIIRRLTTITVDELALTKMFIRLGKLGLDGRLQELADALSFVGVRPK
;
A
#
# COMPACT_ATOMS: atom_id res chain seq x y z
N MET A 1 5.09 -2.47 14.86
CA MET A 1 6.28 -2.64 15.72
C MET A 1 6.68 -1.27 16.22
N GLU A 2 7.28 -1.21 17.40
CA GLU A 2 7.99 -0.02 17.87
C GLU A 2 9.46 -0.35 18.05
N GLY A 3 10.34 0.44 17.44
CA GLY A 3 11.79 0.23 17.50
C GLY A 3 12.51 0.57 16.19
N SER A 4 13.81 0.25 16.17
CA SER A 4 14.65 0.38 14.98
C SER A 4 14.47 -0.80 14.03
N LEU A 5 14.80 -0.61 12.75
CA LEU A 5 14.80 -1.70 11.77
C LEU A 5 15.73 -2.84 12.18
N ALA A 6 16.91 -2.53 12.72
CA ALA A 6 17.86 -3.55 13.16
C ALA A 6 17.28 -4.43 14.29
N ALA A 7 16.59 -3.82 15.26
CA ALA A 7 15.89 -4.57 16.29
C ALA A 7 14.76 -5.42 15.70
N ALA A 8 14.02 -4.87 14.72
CA ALA A 8 12.97 -5.58 14.00
C ALA A 8 13.49 -6.86 13.34
N LEU A 9 14.56 -6.74 12.56
CA LEU A 9 15.14 -7.87 11.85
C LEU A 9 15.68 -8.92 12.83
N GLY A 10 16.28 -8.47 13.94
CA GLY A 10 16.72 -9.38 15.00
C GLY A 10 15.58 -10.17 15.67
N GLU A 11 14.31 -9.74 15.58
CA GLU A 11 13.18 -10.54 16.07
C GLU A 11 12.81 -11.68 15.10
N LEU A 12 13.08 -11.55 13.79
CA LEU A 12 12.82 -12.62 12.81
C LEU A 12 13.72 -13.83 13.03
N ASP A 13 14.93 -13.61 13.55
CA ASP A 13 15.91 -14.67 13.83
C ASP A 13 15.63 -15.43 15.14
N LYS A 14 14.70 -14.95 15.97
CA LYS A 14 14.37 -15.53 17.28
C LYS A 14 13.27 -16.57 17.15
N VAL A 15 13.65 -17.83 16.97
CA VAL A 15 12.71 -18.96 16.89
C VAL A 15 11.78 -19.01 18.11
N GLU A 16 12.28 -18.70 19.30
CA GLU A 16 11.52 -18.68 20.55
C GLU A 16 10.47 -17.57 20.60
N ARG A 17 10.68 -16.45 19.88
CA ARG A 17 9.75 -15.32 19.83
C ARG A 17 8.49 -15.66 19.06
N ARG A 18 8.60 -16.58 18.09
CA ARG A 18 7.52 -16.99 17.19
C ARG A 18 6.82 -15.78 16.57
N ALA A 19 7.59 -14.85 16.02
CA ALA A 19 7.08 -13.72 15.26
C ALA A 19 7.65 -13.75 13.84
N SER A 20 6.80 -13.43 12.87
CA SER A 20 7.20 -13.24 11.48
C SER A 20 6.19 -12.36 10.76
N TRP A 21 6.62 -11.62 9.76
CA TRP A 21 5.78 -10.75 8.93
C TRP A 21 6.38 -10.65 7.53
N HIS A 22 5.56 -10.23 6.57
CA HIS A 22 5.93 -10.23 5.17
C HIS A 22 6.91 -9.10 4.85
N PHE A 23 6.66 -7.91 5.37
CA PHE A 23 7.43 -6.72 4.98
C PHE A 23 7.88 -5.85 6.16
N SER A 24 9.14 -5.42 6.16
CA SER A 24 9.60 -4.31 7.01
C SER A 24 9.67 -3.01 6.20
N ASN A 25 9.08 -1.93 6.72
CA ASN A 25 9.06 -0.61 6.09
C ASN A 25 10.04 0.35 6.81
N PRO A 26 11.28 0.49 6.32
CA PRO A 26 12.31 1.30 6.96
C PRO A 26 12.00 2.79 6.86
N LYS A 27 12.58 3.62 7.74
CA LYS A 27 12.43 5.09 7.68
C LYS A 27 12.95 5.70 6.38
N SER A 28 13.85 5.01 5.69
CA SER A 28 14.36 5.42 4.39
C SER A 28 14.74 4.18 3.59
N GLY A 29 14.49 4.22 2.28
CA GLY A 29 14.80 3.14 1.37
C GLY A 29 13.60 2.24 1.06
N PRO A 30 13.83 1.14 0.35
CA PRO A 30 12.77 0.28 -0.14
C PRO A 30 12.14 -0.55 0.98
N LEU A 31 10.90 -0.99 0.72
CA LEU A 31 10.24 -2.01 1.51
C LEU A 31 11.05 -3.33 1.44
N LEU A 32 11.28 -3.98 2.58
CA LEU A 32 12.04 -5.23 2.67
C LEU A 32 11.09 -6.41 2.82
N GLN A 33 11.08 -7.33 1.87
CA GLN A 33 10.28 -8.56 1.94
C GLN A 33 11.05 -9.70 2.59
N HIS A 34 10.41 -10.42 3.52
CA HIS A 34 10.98 -11.57 4.23
C HIS A 34 10.35 -12.89 3.82
N TYR A 35 9.07 -12.85 3.45
CA TYR A 35 8.28 -14.01 3.03
C TYR A 35 7.37 -13.64 1.85
N GLU A 36 7.04 -14.63 1.02
CA GLU A 36 6.00 -14.51 -0.02
C GLU A 36 4.64 -14.17 0.61
N ILE A 37 3.79 -13.44 -0.11
CA ILE A 37 2.52 -12.94 0.42
C ILE A 37 1.48 -14.04 0.73
N GLU A 38 1.66 -15.23 0.18
CA GLU A 38 0.84 -16.41 0.45
C GLU A 38 1.32 -17.19 1.68
N ALA A 39 2.50 -16.85 2.22
CA ALA A 39 3.01 -17.48 3.42
C ALA A 39 2.17 -17.08 4.65
N VAL A 40 1.89 -18.04 5.53
CA VAL A 40 1.27 -17.74 6.81
C VAL A 40 2.35 -17.27 7.78
N THR A 41 2.41 -15.96 8.04
CA THR A 41 3.34 -15.38 9.02
C THR A 41 2.68 -15.17 10.38
N TRP A 42 3.46 -14.91 11.43
CA TRP A 42 2.99 -14.78 12.82
C TRP A 42 3.05 -13.33 13.31
N HIS A 43 2.20 -12.46 12.74
CA HIS A 43 2.27 -11.02 12.97
C HIS A 43 1.10 -10.43 13.79
N ALA A 44 -0.11 -11.00 13.74
CA ALA A 44 -1.30 -10.35 14.32
C ALA A 44 -2.40 -11.31 14.81
N GLY A 45 -2.02 -12.50 15.28
CA GLY A 45 -2.98 -13.49 15.78
C GLY A 45 -3.62 -14.35 14.69
N TYR A 46 -4.34 -15.40 15.08
CA TYR A 46 -4.69 -16.51 14.18
C TYR A 46 -5.45 -16.10 12.92
N GLU A 47 -6.48 -15.26 13.05
CA GLU A 47 -7.28 -14.81 11.91
C GLU A 47 -6.45 -13.92 10.97
N ALA A 48 -5.77 -12.92 11.53
CA ALA A 48 -5.01 -11.97 10.74
C ALA A 48 -3.87 -12.64 9.97
N ASN A 49 -3.15 -13.55 10.64
CA ASN A 49 -2.04 -14.32 10.08
C ASN A 49 -2.41 -15.13 8.83
N ARG A 50 -3.69 -15.52 8.68
CA ARG A 50 -4.16 -16.36 7.56
C ARG A 50 -4.75 -15.56 6.41
N LEU A 51 -5.19 -14.34 6.67
CA LEU A 51 -6.01 -13.56 5.75
C LEU A 51 -5.30 -12.31 5.22
N TYR A 52 -4.26 -11.84 5.90
CA TYR A 52 -3.64 -10.55 5.61
C TYR A 52 -2.12 -10.63 5.49
N VAL A 53 -1.59 -9.65 4.75
CA VAL A 53 -0.17 -9.39 4.62
C VAL A 53 0.26 -8.43 5.73
N GLY A 54 1.12 -8.91 6.63
CA GLY A 54 1.74 -8.09 7.68
C GLY A 54 2.86 -7.16 7.19
N VAL A 55 2.75 -5.87 7.49
CA VAL A 55 3.76 -4.83 7.26
C VAL A 55 4.16 -4.19 8.58
N GLU A 56 5.46 -4.13 8.86
CA GLU A 56 6.00 -3.56 10.10
C GLU A 56 6.80 -2.28 9.83
N HIS A 57 6.29 -1.14 10.32
CA HIS A 57 6.93 0.17 10.12
C HIS A 57 7.94 0.51 11.21
N GLU A 58 9.17 0.81 10.79
CA GLU A 58 10.20 1.34 11.69
C GLU A 58 9.75 2.66 12.36
N GLY A 59 10.07 2.82 13.64
CA GLY A 59 9.81 4.02 14.44
C GLY A 59 9.15 3.70 15.77
N ILE A 60 8.76 4.72 16.52
CA ILE A 60 8.20 4.58 17.87
C ILE A 60 6.85 5.29 17.97
N ALA A 61 6.09 5.02 19.03
CA ALA A 61 4.82 5.68 19.31
C ALA A 61 4.91 7.20 19.14
N GLY A 62 3.90 7.79 18.49
CA GLY A 62 3.82 9.24 18.25
C GLY A 62 4.72 9.78 17.14
N GLN A 63 5.64 8.99 16.56
CA GLN A 63 6.40 9.42 15.38
C GLN A 63 5.56 9.21 14.11
N PRO A 64 5.28 10.25 13.31
CA PRO A 64 4.66 10.08 12.01
C PRO A 64 5.47 9.13 11.11
N LEU A 65 4.79 8.45 10.18
CA LEU A 65 5.50 7.78 9.09
C LEU A 65 6.25 8.81 8.24
N THR A 66 7.42 8.41 7.77
CA THR A 66 8.20 9.20 6.81
C THR A 66 7.56 9.15 5.42
N GLU A 67 7.95 10.09 4.56
CA GLU A 67 7.54 10.10 3.15
C GLU A 67 7.94 8.81 2.42
N SER A 68 9.13 8.26 2.72
CA SER A 68 9.59 6.97 2.17
C SER A 68 8.65 5.83 2.56
N GLN A 69 8.21 5.81 3.83
CA GLN A 69 7.30 4.77 4.33
C GLN A 69 5.93 4.86 3.70
N ILE A 70 5.38 6.08 3.57
CA ILE A 70 4.10 6.31 2.89
C ILE A 70 4.19 5.90 1.42
N GLY A 71 5.28 6.25 0.73
CA GLY A 71 5.52 5.85 -0.65
C GLY A 71 5.60 4.33 -0.82
N ASN A 72 6.29 3.64 0.09
CA ASN A 72 6.36 2.18 0.12
C ASN A 72 4.98 1.53 0.31
N ASP A 73 4.16 2.05 1.23
CA ASP A 73 2.81 1.52 1.46
C ASP A 73 1.93 1.70 0.21
N VAL A 74 1.96 2.87 -0.43
CA VAL A 74 1.22 3.13 -1.68
C VAL A 74 1.70 2.18 -2.78
N GLY A 75 3.01 2.04 -2.97
CA GLY A 75 3.58 1.15 -3.98
C GLY A 75 3.22 -0.33 -3.75
N LEU A 76 3.22 -0.79 -2.50
CA LEU A 76 2.79 -2.15 -2.16
C LEU A 76 1.32 -2.37 -2.53
N LEU A 77 0.43 -1.46 -2.15
CA LEU A 77 -1.00 -1.60 -2.46
C LEU A 77 -1.25 -1.60 -3.98
N GLN A 78 -0.52 -0.78 -4.73
CA GLN A 78 -0.58 -0.80 -6.20
C GLN A 78 -0.11 -2.13 -6.77
N TRP A 79 1.02 -2.64 -6.30
CA TRP A 79 1.55 -3.92 -6.73
C TRP A 79 0.57 -5.08 -6.43
N LEU A 80 -0.04 -5.10 -5.23
CA LEU A 80 -1.06 -6.08 -4.85
C LEU A 80 -2.29 -6.01 -5.76
N TRP A 81 -2.70 -4.82 -6.18
CA TRP A 81 -3.77 -4.68 -7.16
C TRP A 81 -3.38 -5.20 -8.54
N GLU A 82 -2.21 -4.80 -9.04
CA GLU A 82 -1.79 -5.06 -10.42
C GLU A 82 -1.37 -6.50 -10.66
N LYS A 83 -0.65 -7.09 -9.70
CA LYS A 83 -0.02 -8.41 -9.84
C LYS A 83 -0.82 -9.50 -9.17
N GLU A 84 -1.42 -9.18 -8.03
CA GLU A 84 -2.12 -10.16 -7.18
C GLU A 84 -3.64 -10.02 -7.26
N HIS A 85 -4.12 -9.06 -8.05
CA HIS A 85 -5.54 -8.83 -8.31
C HIS A 85 -6.37 -8.55 -7.06
N TRP A 86 -5.78 -7.93 -6.03
CA TRP A 86 -6.50 -7.49 -4.85
C TRP A 86 -7.43 -6.34 -5.21
N LEU A 87 -8.75 -6.54 -5.09
CA LEU A 87 -9.75 -5.68 -5.72
C LEU A 87 -10.21 -4.46 -4.91
N ARG A 88 -9.82 -4.33 -3.64
CA ARG A 88 -10.29 -3.22 -2.78
C ARG A 88 -9.29 -2.90 -1.68
N PHE A 89 -9.07 -1.62 -1.45
CA PHE A 89 -8.28 -1.09 -0.33
C PHE A 89 -9.14 -0.11 0.47
N GLU A 90 -9.81 -0.64 1.47
CA GLU A 90 -10.76 0.09 2.29
C GLU A 90 -10.48 -0.18 3.77
N ARG A 91 -10.47 0.89 4.57
CA ARG A 91 -10.28 0.80 6.01
C ARG A 91 -11.34 -0.08 6.63
N ARG A 92 -10.90 -0.93 7.56
CA ARG A 92 -11.78 -1.83 8.31
C ARG A 92 -12.59 -2.77 7.42
N LEU A 93 -12.06 -3.06 6.23
CA LEU A 93 -12.54 -4.10 5.35
C LEU A 93 -11.37 -4.92 4.82
N THR A 94 -10.42 -4.27 4.16
CA THR A 94 -9.21 -4.90 3.62
C THR A 94 -7.91 -4.28 4.14
N LEU A 95 -7.99 -3.08 4.70
CA LEU A 95 -6.89 -2.42 5.40
C LEU A 95 -7.21 -2.40 6.89
N TRP A 96 -6.32 -2.97 7.71
CA TRP A 96 -6.50 -3.12 9.14
C TRP A 96 -5.21 -2.79 9.90
N GLU A 97 -5.36 -2.33 11.12
CA GLU A 97 -4.28 -2.11 12.07
C GLU A 97 -4.15 -3.28 13.05
N HIS A 98 -2.95 -3.50 13.60
CA HIS A 98 -2.71 -4.62 14.50
C HIS A 98 -3.58 -4.55 15.78
N ASN A 99 -3.77 -3.35 16.33
CA ASN A 99 -4.66 -3.11 17.47
C ASN A 99 -6.16 -3.39 17.19
N GLU A 100 -6.55 -3.57 15.93
CA GLU A 100 -7.91 -3.96 15.54
C GLU A 100 -8.11 -5.49 15.61
N PHE A 101 -7.02 -6.28 15.65
CA PHE A 101 -7.05 -7.74 15.84
C PHE A 101 -6.58 -8.20 17.21
N MET A 102 -5.63 -7.49 17.80
CA MET A 102 -4.93 -7.89 19.01
C MET A 102 -4.97 -6.76 20.04
N ALA A 103 -4.94 -7.12 21.33
CA ALA A 103 -4.83 -6.15 22.42
C ALA A 103 -3.40 -5.56 22.48
N THR A 104 -3.07 -4.68 21.54
CA THR A 104 -1.78 -4.00 21.40
C THR A 104 -1.98 -2.51 21.10
N ALA A 105 -0.98 -1.68 21.40
CA ALA A 105 -1.00 -0.28 21.00
C ALA A 105 -0.68 -0.10 19.50
N CYS A 106 0.08 -1.03 18.91
CA CYS A 106 0.56 -0.95 17.53
C CYS A 106 -0.58 -0.82 16.51
N PRO A 107 -0.54 0.13 15.56
CA PRO A 107 0.58 0.99 15.16
C PRO A 107 0.61 2.35 15.89
N SER A 108 -0.06 2.48 17.04
CA SER A 108 -0.03 3.67 17.90
C SER A 108 -0.51 4.93 17.18
N ALA A 109 -1.58 4.78 16.40
CA ALA A 109 -2.20 5.81 15.55
C ALA A 109 -1.26 6.48 14.53
N ARG A 110 -0.15 5.82 14.18
CA ARG A 110 0.87 6.39 13.29
C ARG A 110 0.49 6.36 11.81
N ILE A 111 -0.45 5.50 11.39
CA ILE A 111 -0.71 5.26 9.97
C ILE A 111 -1.61 6.36 9.38
N PRO A 112 -1.12 7.17 8.43
CA PRO A 112 -1.86 8.30 7.88
C PRO A 112 -2.79 7.82 6.75
N TRP A 113 -3.80 7.02 7.09
CA TRP A 113 -4.67 6.36 6.11
C TRP A 113 -5.32 7.29 5.09
N VAL A 114 -5.72 8.49 5.51
CA VAL A 114 -6.28 9.52 4.61
C VAL A 114 -5.29 9.86 3.51
N GLU A 115 -4.02 10.03 3.84
CA GLU A 115 -2.98 10.38 2.88
C GLU A 115 -2.64 9.20 1.96
N ILE A 116 -2.51 7.99 2.51
CA ILE A 116 -2.25 6.77 1.73
C ILE A 116 -3.38 6.54 0.70
N ILE A 117 -4.63 6.59 1.13
CA ILE A 117 -5.80 6.39 0.26
C ILE A 117 -5.90 7.51 -0.78
N ARG A 118 -5.63 8.76 -0.40
CA ARG A 118 -5.60 9.89 -1.33
C ARG A 118 -4.56 9.68 -2.44
N ARG A 119 -3.35 9.23 -2.10
CA ARG A 119 -2.29 8.97 -3.10
C ARG A 119 -2.64 7.79 -4.00
N LEU A 120 -3.16 6.72 -3.42
CA LEU A 120 -3.60 5.55 -4.16
C LEU A 120 -4.69 5.91 -5.18
N THR A 121 -5.67 6.72 -4.79
CA THR A 121 -6.75 7.17 -5.69
C THR A 121 -6.29 8.16 -6.75
N THR A 122 -5.41 9.11 -6.40
CA THR A 122 -4.87 10.11 -7.35
C THR A 122 -4.16 9.42 -8.52
N ILE A 123 -3.38 8.36 -8.26
CA ILE A 123 -2.65 7.63 -9.32
C ILE A 123 -3.63 6.85 -10.22
N THR A 124 -4.70 6.29 -9.66
CA THR A 124 -5.67 5.50 -10.44
C THR A 124 -6.51 6.31 -11.42
N VAL A 125 -6.72 7.61 -11.17
CA VAL A 125 -7.52 8.48 -12.04
C VAL A 125 -6.72 8.95 -13.25
N ASP A 126 -5.41 9.16 -13.12
CA ASP A 126 -4.60 9.72 -14.21
C ASP A 126 -4.19 8.69 -15.28
N GLU A 127 -3.79 7.45 -14.94
CA GLU A 127 -3.30 6.52 -15.98
C GLU A 127 -4.35 5.50 -16.45
N LEU A 128 -5.19 5.00 -15.54
CA LEU A 128 -6.09 3.90 -15.83
C LEU A 128 -7.41 4.36 -16.47
N ALA A 129 -7.94 5.51 -16.04
CA ALA A 129 -9.15 6.09 -16.63
C ALA A 129 -8.88 6.56 -18.07
N LEU A 130 -7.74 7.21 -18.30
CA LEU A 130 -7.30 7.60 -19.63
C LEU A 130 -7.10 6.38 -20.52
N THR A 131 -6.34 5.37 -20.09
CA THR A 131 -6.07 4.18 -20.92
C THR A 131 -7.36 3.41 -21.27
N LYS A 132 -8.27 3.22 -20.32
CA LYS A 132 -9.56 2.55 -20.59
C LYS A 132 -10.48 3.41 -21.47
N MET A 133 -10.46 4.73 -21.31
CA MET A 133 -11.23 5.64 -22.14
C MET A 133 -10.70 5.69 -23.59
N PHE A 134 -9.38 5.76 -23.78
CA PHE A 134 -8.73 5.71 -25.09
C PHE A 134 -9.01 4.39 -25.82
N ILE A 135 -8.89 3.24 -25.14
CA ILE A 135 -9.22 1.93 -25.72
C ILE A 135 -10.70 1.86 -26.12
N ARG A 136 -11.61 2.45 -25.33
CA ARG A 136 -13.05 2.41 -25.59
C ARG A 136 -13.45 3.35 -26.73
N LEU A 137 -12.84 4.52 -26.83
CA LEU A 137 -13.09 5.50 -27.90
C LEU A 137 -12.53 5.03 -29.25
N GLY A 138 -11.32 4.45 -29.26
CA GLY A 138 -10.74 3.87 -30.48
C GLY A 138 -11.53 2.67 -31.01
N LYS A 139 -12.10 1.84 -30.12
CA LYS A 139 -12.99 0.73 -30.52
C LYS A 139 -14.34 1.19 -31.10
N LEU A 140 -14.74 2.44 -30.86
CA LEU A 140 -15.98 3.02 -31.37
C LEU A 140 -15.77 3.85 -32.65
N GLY A 141 -14.55 3.92 -33.17
CA GLY A 141 -14.21 4.72 -34.36
C GLY A 141 -14.39 6.23 -34.13
N LEU A 142 -14.31 6.69 -32.88
CA LEU A 142 -14.50 8.09 -32.49
C LEU A 142 -13.17 8.84 -32.39
N ASP A 143 -12.22 8.52 -33.27
CA ASP A 143 -10.84 9.00 -33.20
C ASP A 143 -10.75 10.53 -33.28
N GLY A 144 -11.69 11.18 -33.98
CA GLY A 144 -11.79 12.65 -34.05
C GLY A 144 -12.15 13.34 -32.72
N ARG A 145 -12.76 12.63 -31.77
CA ARG A 145 -13.09 13.15 -30.42
C ARG A 145 -11.94 13.04 -29.43
N LEU A 146 -10.86 12.32 -29.79
CA LEU A 146 -9.67 12.19 -28.96
C LEU A 146 -8.91 13.53 -28.88
N GLN A 147 -8.89 14.30 -29.97
CA GLN A 147 -8.21 15.59 -30.01
C GLN A 147 -8.94 16.63 -29.15
N GLU A 148 -10.27 16.73 -29.23
CA GLU A 148 -11.07 17.65 -28.40
C GLU A 148 -10.95 17.34 -26.89
N LEU A 149 -10.83 16.06 -26.53
CA LEU A 149 -10.64 15.61 -25.15
C LEU A 149 -9.21 15.86 -24.65
N ALA A 150 -8.20 15.65 -25.50
CA ALA A 150 -6.82 16.00 -25.19
C ALA A 150 -6.68 17.52 -24.95
N ASP A 151 -7.32 18.33 -25.80
CA ASP A 151 -7.32 19.79 -25.68
C ASP A 151 -8.04 20.26 -24.40
N ALA A 152 -9.17 19.63 -24.04
CA ALA A 152 -9.88 19.89 -22.79
C ALA A 152 -9.06 19.51 -21.54
N LEU A 153 -8.31 18.41 -21.57
CA LEU A 153 -7.46 17.97 -20.46
C LEU A 153 -6.23 18.88 -20.26
N SER A 154 -5.66 19.42 -21.34
CA SER A 154 -4.61 20.43 -21.25
C SER A 154 -5.09 21.77 -20.66
N PHE A 155 -6.39 22.07 -20.70
CA PHE A 155 -6.98 23.24 -20.03
C PHE A 155 -7.09 23.07 -18.50
N VAL A 156 -7.13 21.82 -18.00
CA VAL A 156 -7.18 21.50 -16.56
C VAL A 156 -5.80 21.23 -15.95
N GLY A 157 -4.72 21.44 -16.72
CA GLY A 157 -3.34 21.31 -16.23
C GLY A 157 -2.75 19.89 -16.32
N VAL A 158 -3.47 18.93 -16.89
CA VAL A 158 -2.92 17.59 -17.17
C VAL A 158 -2.34 17.61 -18.58
N ARG A 159 -1.01 17.60 -18.69
CA ARG A 159 -0.34 17.46 -20.00
C ARG A 159 0.01 16.00 -20.25
N PRO A 160 -0.52 15.36 -21.30
CA PRO A 160 0.02 14.09 -21.76
C PRO A 160 1.45 14.31 -22.28
N LYS A 161 2.36 13.39 -21.96
CA LYS A 161 3.73 13.34 -22.49
C LYS A 161 3.76 12.68 -23.85
#